data_AF-A0A0B3ACR9-F1
#
_entry.id   AF-A0A0B3ACR9-F1
#
_cell.length_a   1.000
_cell.length_b   1.000
_cell.length_c   1.000
_cell.angle_alpha   90.00
_cell.angle_beta   90.00
_cell.angle_gamma   90.00
#
_symmetry.space_group_name_H-M   'P 1'
#
loop_
_entity.id
_entity.type
_entity.pdbx_description
1 polymer ?
#
loop_
_entity_poly.entity_id
_entity_poly.type
_entity_poly.pdbx_seq_one_letter_code
_entity_poly.pdbx_strand_id
1 'polypeptide(L)'
;IPILGDAKKYVLDLGWKDVPESVERAGYGRPLFLQRQKYSEVLSGLMRERGLKTEQVAVVGDIYELDLLLPEYQGMDIILTPRESTPAFEISAVRTSSQGYAAKSLGEVLTHLESRR
;
A
#
# COMPACT_ATOMS: atom_id res chain seq x y z
N ILE A 1 -2.38 19.99 4.54
CA ILE A 1 -1.87 18.63 4.25
C ILE A 1 -0.52 18.83 3.57
N PRO A 2 0.61 18.34 4.14
CA PRO A 2 1.90 18.42 3.47
C PRO A 2 1.88 17.58 2.19
N ILE A 3 2.51 18.06 1.13
CA ILE A 3 2.66 17.31 -0.13
C ILE A 3 4.13 16.93 -0.24
N LEU A 4 4.42 15.63 -0.14
CA LEU A 4 5.74 15.06 -0.42
C LEU A 4 5.66 14.28 -1.73
N GLY A 5 6.41 14.74 -2.73
CA GLY A 5 6.50 14.10 -4.04
C GLY A 5 7.65 13.10 -4.14
N ASP A 6 7.85 12.59 -5.36
CA ASP A 6 9.03 11.78 -5.73
C ASP A 6 9.27 10.52 -4.88
N ALA A 7 8.18 9.87 -4.45
CA ALA A 7 8.22 8.62 -3.69
C ALA A 7 8.78 7.42 -4.47
N LYS A 8 8.84 7.52 -5.82
CA LYS A 8 9.39 6.52 -6.74
C LYS A 8 9.01 5.06 -6.40
N LYS A 9 7.73 4.82 -6.10
CA LYS A 9 7.16 3.46 -5.86
C LYS A 9 7.37 2.45 -7.00
N TYR A 10 7.88 2.88 -8.16
CA TYR A 10 8.23 2.01 -9.28
C TYR A 10 9.72 1.62 -9.31
N VAL A 11 10.56 2.23 -8.49
CA VAL A 11 12.01 1.96 -8.43
C VAL A 11 12.27 0.87 -7.40
N LEU A 12 12.96 -0.18 -7.85
CA LEU A 12 13.47 -1.23 -6.99
C LEU A 12 14.91 -0.89 -6.55
N ASP A 13 15.19 -1.19 -5.29
CA ASP A 13 16.53 -1.18 -4.69
C ASP A 13 16.88 -2.62 -4.29
N LEU A 14 17.57 -3.33 -5.19
CA LEU A 14 17.93 -4.73 -4.98
C LEU A 14 18.89 -4.94 -3.78
N GLY A 15 19.55 -3.86 -3.34
CA GLY A 15 20.42 -3.83 -2.17
C GLY A 15 19.66 -3.78 -0.85
N TRP A 16 18.39 -3.36 -0.84
CA TRP A 16 17.60 -3.22 0.38
C TRP A 16 17.23 -4.59 0.97
N LYS A 17 17.60 -4.83 2.24
CA LYS A 17 17.47 -6.14 2.92
C LYS A 17 16.48 -6.16 4.09
N ASP A 18 15.82 -5.05 4.41
CA ASP A 18 14.86 -5.01 5.53
C ASP A 18 13.51 -5.66 5.18
N VAL A 19 13.30 -5.96 3.90
CA VAL A 19 12.13 -6.67 3.38
C VAL A 19 12.58 -7.85 2.51
N PRO A 20 11.74 -8.90 2.36
CA PRO A 20 11.95 -9.94 1.36
C PRO A 20 12.11 -9.34 -0.03
N GLU A 21 12.81 -10.02 -0.91
CA GLU A 21 12.97 -9.58 -2.30
C GLU A 21 11.60 -9.44 -2.99
N SER A 22 10.76 -10.47 -2.84
CA SER A 22 9.45 -10.55 -3.46
C SER A 22 8.49 -11.42 -2.65
N VAL A 23 7.21 -11.34 -3.02
CA VAL A 23 6.15 -12.24 -2.53
C VAL A 23 5.30 -12.73 -3.69
N GLU A 24 4.70 -13.91 -3.50
CA GLU A 24 3.72 -14.46 -4.43
C GLU A 24 2.31 -14.02 -4.04
N ARG A 25 1.51 -13.67 -5.05
CA ARG A 25 0.09 -13.34 -4.88
C ARG A 25 -0.74 -14.05 -5.93
N ALA A 26 -1.87 -14.61 -5.48
CA ALA A 26 -2.78 -15.34 -6.36
C ALA A 26 -3.23 -14.44 -7.53
N GLY A 27 -3.14 -14.98 -8.75
CA GLY A 27 -3.57 -14.31 -9.98
C GLY A 27 -2.52 -13.46 -10.69
N TYR A 28 -1.40 -13.11 -10.05
CA TYR A 28 -0.33 -12.32 -10.70
C TYR A 28 0.55 -13.13 -11.65
N GLY A 29 0.71 -14.44 -11.43
CA GLY A 29 1.51 -15.34 -12.27
C GLY A 29 3.01 -15.00 -12.31
N ARG A 30 3.47 -14.07 -11.46
CA ARG A 30 4.87 -13.68 -11.28
C ARG A 30 5.10 -13.17 -9.85
N PRO A 31 6.35 -13.19 -9.37
CA PRO A 31 6.70 -12.55 -8.11
C PRO A 31 6.41 -11.05 -8.13
N LEU A 32 5.98 -10.52 -6.99
CA LEU A 32 5.84 -9.09 -6.74
C LEU A 32 6.97 -8.63 -5.84
N PHE A 33 7.86 -7.82 -6.38
CA PHE A 33 9.02 -7.32 -5.62
C PHE A 33 8.55 -6.37 -4.52
N LEU A 34 9.19 -6.39 -3.36
CA LEU A 34 8.90 -5.48 -2.24
C LEU A 34 9.94 -4.36 -2.10
N GLN A 35 11.12 -4.55 -2.70
CA GLN A 35 12.30 -3.75 -2.40
C GLN A 35 12.24 -2.32 -2.96
N ARG A 36 11.35 -1.47 -2.47
CA ARG A 36 11.17 -0.07 -2.87
C ARG A 36 11.60 0.86 -1.74
N GLN A 37 12.90 0.85 -1.42
CA GLN A 37 13.43 1.53 -0.24
C GLN A 37 13.04 3.01 -0.19
N LYS A 38 13.17 3.74 -1.31
CA LYS A 38 12.81 5.15 -1.36
C LYS A 38 11.34 5.41 -1.00
N TYR A 39 10.44 4.52 -1.40
CA TYR A 39 9.03 4.65 -1.05
C TYR A 39 8.82 4.44 0.46
N SER A 40 9.44 3.40 1.02
CA SER A 40 9.47 3.13 2.47
C SER A 40 9.99 4.33 3.27
N GLU A 41 11.06 4.98 2.80
CA GLU A 41 11.66 6.15 3.46
C GLU A 41 10.72 7.35 3.48
N VAL A 42 9.99 7.59 2.39
CA VAL A 42 8.98 8.66 2.33
C VAL A 42 7.84 8.40 3.30
N LEU A 43 7.30 7.18 3.33
CA LEU A 43 6.25 6.80 4.28
C LEU A 43 6.73 6.92 5.73
N SER A 44 7.92 6.38 6.02
CA SER A 44 8.54 6.44 7.36
C SER A 44 8.83 7.87 7.80
N GLY A 45 9.23 8.74 6.87
CA GLY A 45 9.40 10.18 7.12
C GLY A 45 8.10 10.85 7.55
N LEU A 46 7.01 10.61 6.82
CA LEU A 46 5.68 11.14 7.15
C LEU A 46 5.18 10.66 8.52
N MET A 47 5.37 9.38 8.82
CA MET A 47 4.99 8.80 10.11
C MET A 47 5.79 9.42 11.25
N ARG A 48 7.12 9.52 11.09
CA ARG A 48 8.02 10.08 12.10
C ARG A 48 7.71 11.55 12.39
N GLU A 49 7.46 12.36 11.35
CA GLU A 49 7.10 13.78 11.51
C GLU A 49 5.85 13.96 12.38
N ARG A 50 4.92 12.98 12.34
CA ARG A 50 3.64 13.02 13.04
C ARG A 50 3.59 12.16 14.29
N GLY A 51 4.67 11.46 14.64
CA GLY A 51 4.70 10.51 15.74
C GLY A 51 3.71 9.34 15.59
N LEU A 52 3.42 8.93 14.36
CA LEU A 52 2.47 7.86 14.06
C LEU A 52 3.17 6.49 14.00
N LYS A 53 2.43 5.45 14.37
CA LYS A 53 2.79 4.06 14.13
C LYS A 53 2.11 3.53 12.87
N THR A 54 2.62 2.42 12.34
CA THR A 54 2.11 1.73 11.15
C THR A 54 0.63 1.38 11.27
N GLU A 55 0.16 0.93 12.43
CA GLU A 55 -1.24 0.54 12.67
C GLU A 55 -2.21 1.74 12.71
N GLN A 56 -1.68 2.96 12.72
CA GLN A 56 -2.44 4.21 12.71
C GLN A 56 -2.49 4.85 11.32
N VAL A 57 -1.92 4.18 10.32
CA VAL A 57 -1.75 4.70 8.97
C VAL A 57 -2.47 3.81 7.98
N ALA A 58 -3.25 4.43 7.12
CA ALA A 58 -3.83 3.79 5.95
C ALA A 58 -3.23 4.40 4.67
N VAL A 59 -2.80 3.56 3.74
CA VAL A 59 -2.37 3.96 2.40
C VAL A 59 -3.51 3.70 1.42
N VAL A 60 -3.88 4.73 0.67
CA VAL A 60 -4.95 4.68 -0.33
C VAL A 60 -4.32 4.79 -1.71
N GLY A 61 -4.62 3.85 -2.59
CA GLY A 61 -4.05 3.79 -3.93
C GLY A 61 -4.87 2.91 -4.86
N ASP A 62 -4.51 2.91 -6.13
CA ASP A 62 -5.28 2.27 -7.20
C ASP A 62 -4.55 1.11 -7.88
N ILE A 63 -3.25 0.95 -7.61
CA ILE A 63 -2.42 -0.14 -8.11
C ILE A 63 -1.89 -0.93 -6.91
N TYR A 64 -2.37 -2.15 -6.71
CA TYR A 64 -2.01 -2.93 -5.53
C TYR A 64 -0.49 -3.12 -5.40
N GLU A 65 0.19 -3.56 -6.48
CA GLU A 65 1.63 -3.85 -6.45
C GLU A 65 2.50 -2.62 -6.11
N LEU A 66 2.11 -1.44 -6.58
CA LEU A 66 2.95 -0.24 -6.46
C LEU A 66 2.60 0.57 -5.21
N ASP A 67 1.30 0.74 -4.93
CA ASP A 67 0.84 1.57 -3.82
C ASP A 67 0.73 0.80 -2.52
N LEU A 68 0.24 -0.44 -2.57
CA LEU A 68 -0.33 -1.08 -1.39
C LEU A 68 0.52 -2.24 -0.87
N LEU A 69 1.20 -2.96 -1.75
CA LEU A 69 1.94 -4.17 -1.38
C LEU A 69 3.00 -3.92 -0.31
N LEU A 70 3.82 -2.87 -0.47
CA LEU A 70 4.85 -2.55 0.51
C LEU A 70 4.25 -2.02 1.83
N PRO A 71 3.30 -1.06 1.83
CA PRO A 71 2.61 -0.66 3.05
C PRO A 71 1.93 -1.81 3.80
N GLU A 72 1.28 -2.72 3.09
CA GLU A 72 0.67 -3.93 3.67
C GLU A 72 1.71 -4.77 4.41
N TYR A 73 2.86 -4.99 3.77
CA TYR A 73 3.97 -5.73 4.36
C TYR A 73 4.53 -5.02 5.60
N GLN A 74 4.52 -3.69 5.60
CA GLN A 74 4.97 -2.86 6.73
C GLN A 74 3.95 -2.72 7.86
N GLY A 75 2.79 -3.38 7.78
CA GLY A 75 1.79 -3.35 8.84
C GLY A 75 0.86 -2.13 8.80
N MET A 76 0.77 -1.44 7.66
CA MET A 76 -0.19 -0.37 7.44
C MET A 76 -1.47 -0.94 6.83
N ASP A 77 -2.59 -0.26 7.08
CA ASP A 77 -3.81 -0.58 6.35
C ASP A 77 -3.70 -0.15 4.90
N ILE A 78 -4.35 -0.92 4.03
CA ILE A 78 -4.37 -0.66 2.60
C ILE A 78 -5.79 -0.49 2.11
N ILE A 79 -6.01 0.55 1.31
CA ILE A 79 -7.29 0.81 0.70
C ILE A 79 -7.11 0.93 -0.80
N LEU A 80 -7.63 -0.06 -1.53
CA LEU A 80 -7.66 -0.04 -2.97
C LEU A 80 -8.87 0.76 -3.46
N THR A 81 -8.63 1.75 -4.30
CA THR A 81 -9.65 2.41 -5.12
C THR A 81 -9.53 1.89 -6.55
N PRO A 82 -10.20 0.76 -6.89
CA PRO A 82 -10.04 0.13 -8.18
C PRO A 82 -10.61 1.02 -9.29
N ARG A 83 -9.90 1.05 -10.42
CA ARG A 83 -10.39 1.60 -11.68
C ARG A 83 -11.18 0.53 -12.43
N GLU A 84 -11.88 0.93 -13.49
CA GLU A 84 -12.59 -0.02 -14.38
C GLU A 84 -11.64 -1.09 -14.95
N SER A 85 -10.37 -0.73 -15.18
CA SER A 85 -9.35 -1.63 -15.69
C SER A 85 -8.60 -2.43 -14.61
N THR A 86 -8.91 -2.24 -13.33
CA THR A 86 -8.23 -2.95 -12.25
C THR A 86 -8.60 -4.45 -12.29
N PRO A 87 -7.62 -5.36 -12.42
CA PRO A 87 -7.91 -6.79 -12.49
C PRO A 87 -8.60 -7.32 -11.23
N ALA A 88 -9.51 -8.28 -11.42
CA ALA A 88 -10.27 -8.87 -10.32
C ALA A 88 -9.39 -9.54 -9.25
N PHE A 89 -8.21 -10.06 -9.64
CA PHE A 89 -7.27 -10.66 -8.69
C PHE A 89 -6.62 -9.62 -7.77
N GLU A 90 -6.46 -8.36 -8.18
CA GLU A 90 -5.94 -7.30 -7.29
C GLU A 90 -6.96 -6.96 -6.21
N ILE A 91 -8.22 -6.82 -6.62
CA ILE A 91 -9.34 -6.60 -5.70
C ILE A 91 -9.43 -7.76 -4.70
N SER A 92 -9.23 -8.99 -5.19
CA SER A 92 -9.24 -10.20 -4.36
C SER A 92 -8.05 -10.25 -3.39
N ALA A 93 -6.85 -9.87 -3.82
CA ALA A 93 -5.67 -9.79 -2.97
C ALA A 93 -5.89 -8.82 -1.79
N VAL A 94 -6.50 -7.66 -2.05
CA VAL A 94 -6.82 -6.68 -1.01
C VAL A 94 -7.91 -7.20 -0.07
N ARG A 95 -8.98 -7.79 -0.60
CA ARG A 95 -10.10 -8.31 0.23
C ARG A 95 -9.73 -9.52 1.09
N THR A 96 -8.68 -10.24 0.74
CA THR A 96 -8.18 -11.38 1.54
C THR A 96 -7.16 -10.96 2.59
N SER A 97 -6.65 -9.72 2.52
CA SER A 97 -5.80 -9.14 3.54
C SER A 97 -6.61 -8.73 4.77
N SER A 98 -6.10 -9.05 5.97
CA SER A 98 -6.68 -8.55 7.23
C SER A 98 -6.57 -7.04 7.40
N GLN A 99 -5.71 -6.40 6.61
CA GLN A 99 -5.44 -4.96 6.60
C GLN A 99 -6.11 -4.24 5.42
N GLY A 100 -6.87 -4.98 4.59
CA GLY A 100 -7.29 -4.51 3.28
C GLY A 100 -8.76 -4.12 3.18
N TYR A 101 -9.01 -3.02 2.47
CA TYR A 101 -10.35 -2.59 2.07
C TYR A 101 -10.38 -2.19 0.59
N ALA A 102 -11.43 -2.56 -0.13
CA ALA A 102 -11.62 -2.18 -1.53
C ALA A 102 -12.79 -1.20 -1.65
N ALA A 103 -12.48 0.09 -1.74
CA ALA A 103 -13.43 1.19 -1.78
C ALA A 103 -13.77 1.58 -3.21
N LYS A 104 -15.06 1.80 -3.53
CA LYS A 104 -15.49 2.20 -4.89
C LYS A 104 -15.31 3.69 -5.17
N SER A 105 -15.05 4.49 -4.14
CA SER A 105 -14.89 5.94 -4.26
C SER A 105 -14.12 6.49 -3.06
N LEU A 106 -13.57 7.71 -3.21
CA LEU A 106 -12.94 8.43 -2.09
C LEU A 106 -13.94 8.73 -0.94
N GLY A 107 -15.23 8.89 -1.24
CA GLY A 107 -16.25 9.06 -0.19
C GLY A 107 -16.41 7.79 0.66
N GLU A 108 -16.31 6.62 0.03
CA GLU A 108 -16.32 5.34 0.73
C GLU A 108 -15.02 5.12 1.53
N VAL A 109 -13.87 5.57 1.01
CA VAL A 109 -12.60 5.60 1.76
C VAL A 109 -12.77 6.40 3.06
N LEU A 110 -13.32 7.62 2.99
CA LEU A 110 -13.53 8.46 4.18
C LEU A 110 -14.47 7.79 5.17
N THR A 111 -15.60 7.26 4.70
CA THR A 111 -16.56 6.53 5.54
C THR A 111 -15.91 5.34 6.26
N HIS A 112 -15.06 4.59 5.56
CA HIS A 112 -14.32 3.48 6.13
C HIS A 112 -13.29 3.92 7.18
N LEU A 113 -12.56 5.02 6.93
CA LEU A 113 -11.58 5.54 7.90
C LEU A 113 -12.25 6.11 9.15
N GLU A 114 -13.44 6.70 9.02
CA GLU A 114 -14.20 7.26 10.15
C GLU A 114 -14.80 6.18 11.06
N SER A 115 -15.20 5.04 10.51
CA SER A 115 -15.76 3.92 11.29
C SER A 115 -14.74 3.17 12.15
N ARG A 116 -13.45 3.48 11.97
CA ARG A 116 -12.32 2.90 12.70
C ARG A 116 -11.88 3.72 13.92
N ARG A 117 -12.52 4.87 14.16
CA ARG A 117 -12.26 5.74 15.31
C ARG A 117 -12.95 5.27 16.58
#